data_AF-A0AAW8QMW4-F1
#
_entry.id   AF-A0AAW8QMW4-F1
#
_cell.length_a   1.000
_cell.length_b   1.000
_cell.length_c   1.000
_cell.angle_alpha   90.00
_cell.angle_beta   90.00
_cell.angle_gamma   90.00
#
_symmetry.space_group_name_H-M   'P 1'
#
loop_
_entity.id
_entity.type
_entity.pdbx_description
1 polymer ?
#
loop_
_entity_poly.entity_id
_entity_poly.type
_entity_poly.pdbx_seq_one_letter_code
_entity_poly.pdbx_strand_id
1 'polypeptide(L)'
;MDILENPLELCGFAFIEFVSKENELDPVFETIGFSKVAKHKSKEAYLWRQGNINIILNYQPESYASFFFNEHGPSACAMGFKTRDAAKAFQKAVELGAEPMYSKVGPMELNIPAIKGIGGMPIFLVDRDIYENDFVFFDDAQRHPVGAGLNEIDHLTHNVYKGRMEYWANFYEKIFNFQEIRYFDIKGEYTGLTSKALTAPDGMIRIPLNEDSDKGNGQIAEFLSDFNGEGIQHIAFICDDLISTWDKLKGLGLKFMTPPPNTYYEMLPERLPEHGEPTDELKQRGILLDGNTKDGQKKLLLQIFSENMIGPVFFEFIQRKDDDGFGEGNFKALFESIERDQIRRGVLETK
;
A
#
# COMPACT_ATOMS: atom_id res chain seq x y z
N MET A 1 9.21 21.43 -16.14
CA MET A 1 8.20 20.39 -15.87
C MET A 1 6.88 21.06 -16.13
N ASP A 2 6.14 20.59 -17.13
CA ASP A 2 4.74 20.99 -17.27
C ASP A 2 4.02 20.55 -15.99
N ILE A 3 3.29 21.47 -15.37
CA ILE A 3 2.46 21.16 -14.21
C ILE A 3 1.36 20.23 -14.72
N LEU A 4 1.46 18.95 -14.38
CA LEU A 4 0.42 17.98 -14.68
C LEU A 4 -0.91 18.51 -14.14
N GLU A 5 -1.94 18.51 -14.97
CA GLU A 5 -3.28 18.91 -14.55
C GLU A 5 -3.73 17.98 -13.42
N ASN A 6 -4.20 18.55 -12.32
CA ASN A 6 -4.74 17.80 -11.18
C ASN A 6 -6.25 18.07 -11.10
N PRO A 7 -7.08 17.42 -11.95
CA PRO A 7 -8.48 17.80 -12.13
C PRO A 7 -9.35 17.57 -10.88
N LEU A 8 -8.92 16.68 -10.00
CA LEU A 8 -9.57 16.36 -8.73
C LEU A 8 -8.88 17.03 -7.53
N GLU A 9 -7.88 17.88 -7.77
CA GLU A 9 -7.12 18.60 -6.74
C GLU A 9 -6.59 17.68 -5.63
N LEU A 10 -6.08 16.50 -6.00
CA LEU A 10 -5.54 15.49 -5.10
C LEU A 10 -4.39 16.03 -4.25
N CYS A 11 -4.30 15.55 -3.01
CA CYS A 11 -3.34 15.99 -1.99
C CYS A 11 -2.85 14.82 -1.12
N GLY A 12 -2.59 13.64 -1.70
CA GLY A 12 -2.11 12.46 -0.98
C GLY A 12 -3.21 11.54 -0.41
N PHE A 13 -2.80 10.49 0.29
CA PHE A 13 -3.72 9.57 0.96
C PHE A 13 -4.34 10.20 2.22
N ALA A 14 -5.62 9.89 2.46
CA ALA A 14 -6.34 10.24 3.68
C ALA A 14 -6.26 9.11 4.71
N PHE A 15 -6.69 7.91 4.33
CA PHE A 15 -6.70 6.71 5.15
C PHE A 15 -6.75 5.44 4.27
N ILE A 16 -6.53 4.29 4.90
CA ILE A 16 -6.93 2.99 4.38
C ILE A 16 -7.93 2.38 5.37
N GLU A 17 -8.99 1.78 4.85
CA GLU A 17 -10.00 1.12 5.67
C GLU A 17 -9.85 -0.40 5.56
N PHE A 18 -9.91 -1.08 6.70
CA PHE A 18 -9.85 -2.52 6.81
C PHE A 18 -11.12 -3.07 7.42
N VAL A 19 -11.44 -4.31 7.09
CA VAL A 19 -12.51 -5.10 7.70
C VAL A 19 -11.95 -6.45 8.15
N SER A 20 -12.50 -6.98 9.24
CA SER A 20 -12.18 -8.31 9.78
C SER A 20 -13.22 -8.72 10.82
N LYS A 21 -13.03 -9.87 11.47
CA LYS A 21 -13.74 -10.15 12.73
C LYS A 21 -13.23 -9.23 13.83
N GLU A 22 -14.07 -9.00 14.84
CA GLU A 22 -13.73 -8.12 15.95
C GLU A 22 -12.39 -8.53 16.61
N ASN A 23 -11.49 -7.55 16.75
CA ASN A 23 -10.13 -7.68 17.30
C ASN A 23 -9.18 -8.61 16.54
N GLU A 24 -9.55 -9.14 15.37
CA GLU A 24 -8.68 -10.03 14.58
C GLU A 24 -7.43 -9.31 14.06
N LEU A 25 -7.56 -8.04 13.65
CA LEU A 25 -6.46 -7.23 13.10
C LEU A 25 -5.77 -6.33 14.13
N ASP A 26 -6.29 -6.24 15.36
CA ASP A 26 -5.65 -5.50 16.46
C ASP A 26 -4.17 -5.90 16.65
N PRO A 27 -3.83 -7.19 16.86
CA PRO A 27 -2.43 -7.58 17.08
C PRO A 27 -1.55 -7.33 15.85
N VAL A 28 -2.13 -7.38 14.64
CA VAL A 28 -1.40 -7.09 13.40
C VAL A 28 -0.96 -5.62 13.39
N PHE A 29 -1.88 -4.70 13.68
CA PHE A 29 -1.60 -3.27 13.69
C PHE A 29 -0.67 -2.86 14.83
N GLU A 30 -0.79 -3.47 16.01
CA GLU A 30 0.15 -3.30 17.12
C GLU A 30 1.57 -3.74 16.72
N THR A 31 1.70 -4.88 16.02
CA THR A 31 2.99 -5.43 15.57
C THR A 31 3.70 -4.50 14.58
N ILE A 32 2.95 -3.73 13.79
CA ILE A 32 3.50 -2.71 12.88
C ILE A 32 3.55 -1.30 13.51
N GLY A 33 3.35 -1.19 14.82
CA GLY A 33 3.58 0.03 15.60
C GLY A 33 2.43 1.03 15.64
N PHE A 34 1.22 0.65 15.21
CA PHE A 34 0.04 1.52 15.30
C PHE A 34 -0.58 1.45 16.70
N SER A 35 -1.30 2.52 17.06
CA SER A 35 -2.10 2.56 18.28
C SER A 35 -3.57 2.82 17.95
N LYS A 36 -4.48 2.11 18.62
CA LYS A 36 -5.91 2.38 18.56
C LYS A 36 -6.20 3.65 19.37
N VAL A 37 -6.63 4.73 18.72
CA VAL A 37 -6.71 6.07 19.33
C VAL A 37 -8.13 6.59 19.52
N ALA A 38 -9.11 6.07 18.77
CA ALA A 38 -10.49 6.55 18.85
C ALA A 38 -11.50 5.49 18.41
N LYS A 39 -12.77 5.66 18.86
CA LYS A 39 -13.93 4.92 18.35
C LYS A 39 -14.86 5.88 17.60
N HIS A 40 -15.46 5.43 16.49
CA HIS A 40 -16.45 6.22 15.76
C HIS A 40 -17.67 6.52 16.63
N LYS A 41 -18.29 7.69 16.48
CA LYS A 41 -19.38 8.19 17.34
C LYS A 41 -20.63 7.30 17.36
N SER A 42 -20.90 6.64 16.24
CA SER A 42 -22.17 5.95 15.95
C SER A 42 -22.01 4.58 15.26
N LYS A 43 -20.80 4.22 14.85
CA LYS A 43 -20.52 2.98 14.10
C LYS A 43 -19.56 2.11 14.89
N GLU A 44 -19.59 0.81 14.63
CA GLU A 44 -18.56 -0.10 15.12
C GLU A 44 -17.30 0.01 14.26
N ALA A 45 -16.62 1.16 14.37
CA ALA A 45 -15.37 1.43 13.66
C ALA A 45 -14.37 2.10 14.60
N TYR A 46 -13.08 1.77 14.42
CA TYR A 46 -11.99 2.23 15.28
C TYR A 46 -10.90 2.89 14.45
N LEU A 47 -10.35 3.98 14.95
CA LEU A 47 -9.23 4.69 14.34
C LEU A 47 -7.92 4.19 14.94
N TRP A 48 -7.05 3.71 14.06
CA TRP A 48 -5.66 3.37 14.35
C TRP A 48 -4.75 4.41 13.71
N ARG A 49 -3.70 4.81 14.43
CA ARG A 49 -2.81 5.87 13.99
C ARG A 49 -1.34 5.55 14.29
N GLN A 50 -0.47 6.01 13.40
CA GLN A 50 0.98 6.11 13.58
C GLN A 50 1.49 7.25 12.69
N GLY A 51 2.18 8.23 13.27
CA GLY A 51 2.55 9.44 12.54
C GLY A 51 1.32 10.12 11.94
N ASN A 52 1.34 10.35 10.62
CA ASN A 52 0.22 10.91 9.85
C ASN A 52 -0.63 9.83 9.15
N ILE A 53 -0.33 8.54 9.36
CA ILE A 53 -1.08 7.42 8.79
C ILE A 53 -2.32 7.16 9.64
N ASN A 54 -3.47 7.05 8.96
CA ASN A 54 -4.74 6.69 9.58
C ASN A 54 -5.25 5.39 8.96
N ILE A 55 -5.52 4.41 9.81
CA ILE A 55 -6.19 3.17 9.45
C ILE A 55 -7.55 3.16 10.14
N ILE A 56 -8.61 2.95 9.37
CA ILE A 56 -9.95 2.74 9.92
C ILE A 56 -10.22 1.25 9.94
N LEU A 57 -10.51 0.69 11.11
CA LEU A 57 -10.89 -0.71 11.25
C LEU A 57 -12.41 -0.78 11.47
N ASN A 58 -13.13 -1.25 10.46
CA ASN A 58 -14.58 -1.20 10.40
C ASN A 58 -15.19 -2.59 10.66
N TYR A 59 -16.05 -2.68 11.66
CA TYR A 59 -16.83 -3.84 12.06
C TYR A 59 -18.35 -3.62 11.91
N GLN A 60 -18.75 -2.52 11.28
CA GLN A 60 -20.14 -2.13 11.16
C GLN A 60 -20.94 -3.22 10.41
N PRO A 61 -21.94 -3.85 11.02
CA PRO A 61 -22.78 -4.83 10.34
C PRO A 61 -23.66 -4.17 9.28
N GLU A 62 -24.12 -4.98 8.31
CA GLU A 62 -25.01 -4.54 7.21
C GLU A 62 -24.47 -3.32 6.44
N SER A 63 -23.14 -3.25 6.32
CA SER A 63 -22.39 -2.22 5.62
C SER A 63 -21.64 -2.78 4.43
N TYR A 64 -21.16 -1.90 3.54
CA TYR A 64 -20.28 -2.29 2.44
C TYR A 64 -19.08 -3.12 2.95
N ALA A 65 -18.41 -2.65 4.02
CA ALA A 65 -17.30 -3.36 4.62
C ALA A 65 -17.69 -4.79 5.04
N SER A 66 -18.85 -4.98 5.68
CA SER A 66 -19.32 -6.31 6.08
C SER A 66 -19.60 -7.25 4.90
N PHE A 67 -20.11 -6.72 3.77
CA PHE A 67 -20.30 -7.52 2.55
C PHE A 67 -18.96 -7.87 1.90
N PHE A 68 -18.03 -6.92 1.84
CA PHE A 68 -16.68 -7.13 1.33
C PHE A 68 -15.93 -8.20 2.14
N PHE A 69 -16.07 -8.20 3.46
CA PHE A 69 -15.51 -9.23 4.34
C PHE A 69 -16.07 -10.63 4.05
N ASN A 70 -17.37 -10.75 3.73
CA ASN A 70 -17.96 -12.04 3.40
C ASN A 70 -17.41 -12.61 2.08
N GLU A 71 -16.91 -11.76 1.19
CA GLU A 71 -16.35 -12.14 -0.11
C GLU A 71 -14.84 -12.40 -0.04
N HIS A 72 -14.09 -11.52 0.64
CA HIS A 72 -12.62 -11.51 0.62
C HIS A 72 -11.95 -11.88 1.95
N GLY A 73 -12.73 -12.04 3.02
CA GLY A 73 -12.19 -12.21 4.38
C GLY A 73 -11.54 -10.93 4.94
N PRO A 74 -10.66 -11.05 5.95
CA PRO A 74 -9.92 -9.92 6.50
C PRO A 74 -9.10 -9.22 5.40
N SER A 75 -9.30 -7.92 5.20
CA SER A 75 -8.76 -7.24 4.02
C SER A 75 -8.85 -5.72 4.12
N ALA A 76 -8.08 -5.02 3.27
CA ALA A 76 -8.32 -3.61 2.97
C ALA A 76 -9.56 -3.50 2.07
N CYS A 77 -10.57 -2.77 2.53
CA CYS A 77 -11.90 -2.73 1.92
C CYS A 77 -12.32 -1.36 1.41
N ALA A 78 -11.54 -0.31 1.69
CA ALA A 78 -11.67 1.00 1.06
C ALA A 78 -10.37 1.81 1.18
N MET A 79 -10.26 2.87 0.39
CA MET A 79 -9.17 3.85 0.51
C MET A 79 -9.72 5.27 0.44
N GLY A 80 -9.05 6.22 1.10
CA GLY A 80 -9.38 7.63 1.04
C GLY A 80 -8.28 8.43 0.37
N PHE A 81 -8.65 9.31 -0.57
CA PHE A 81 -7.76 10.31 -1.16
C PHE A 81 -8.12 11.70 -0.65
N LYS A 82 -7.11 12.46 -0.24
CA LYS A 82 -7.28 13.88 0.09
C LYS A 82 -7.48 14.67 -1.19
N THR A 83 -8.39 15.63 -1.15
CA THR A 83 -8.64 16.62 -2.19
C THR A 83 -8.89 17.97 -1.55
N ARG A 84 -8.76 19.06 -2.31
CA ARG A 84 -9.08 20.41 -1.80
C ARG A 84 -10.58 20.66 -1.63
N ASP A 85 -11.42 20.02 -2.43
CA ASP A 85 -12.88 20.20 -2.44
C ASP A 85 -13.56 18.90 -2.85
N ALA A 86 -14.06 18.15 -1.87
CA ALA A 86 -14.57 16.80 -2.10
C ALA A 86 -15.81 16.77 -2.98
N ALA A 87 -16.66 17.79 -2.90
CA ALA A 87 -17.86 17.90 -3.71
C ALA A 87 -17.53 18.14 -5.19
N LYS A 88 -16.60 19.06 -5.47
CA LYS A 88 -16.14 19.30 -6.85
C LYS A 88 -15.38 18.11 -7.41
N ALA A 89 -14.47 17.52 -6.64
CA ALA A 89 -13.73 16.34 -7.05
C ALA A 89 -14.67 15.18 -7.38
N PHE A 90 -15.69 14.94 -6.55
CA PHE A 90 -16.71 13.92 -6.79
C PHE A 90 -17.51 14.20 -8.07
N GLN A 91 -18.02 15.42 -8.24
CA GLN A 91 -18.74 15.80 -9.45
C GLN A 91 -17.88 15.58 -10.70
N LYS A 92 -16.62 16.03 -10.66
CA LYS A 92 -15.68 15.87 -11.77
C LYS A 92 -15.37 14.40 -12.06
N ALA A 93 -15.20 13.58 -11.03
CA ALA A 93 -14.97 12.14 -11.19
C ALA A 93 -16.15 11.47 -11.91
N VAL A 94 -17.38 11.79 -11.52
CA VAL A 94 -18.60 11.26 -12.15
C VAL A 94 -18.73 11.75 -13.60
N GLU A 95 -18.44 13.02 -13.87
CA GLU A 95 -18.39 13.57 -15.25
C GLU A 95 -17.37 12.83 -16.14
N LEU A 96 -16.24 12.39 -15.56
CA LEU A 96 -15.21 11.59 -16.23
C LEU A 96 -15.58 10.09 -16.33
N GLY A 97 -16.71 9.68 -15.77
CA GLY A 97 -17.28 8.34 -15.90
C GLY A 97 -17.04 7.41 -14.71
N ALA A 98 -16.64 7.94 -13.55
CA ALA A 98 -16.60 7.16 -12.32
C ALA A 98 -18.02 6.75 -11.87
N GLU A 99 -18.16 5.52 -11.35
CA GLU A 99 -19.42 5.05 -10.77
C GLU A 99 -19.55 5.58 -9.32
N PRO A 100 -20.58 6.39 -8.99
CA PRO A 100 -20.74 6.91 -7.65
C PRO A 100 -21.15 5.82 -6.65
N MET A 101 -20.63 5.89 -5.44
CA MET A 101 -21.02 5.02 -4.32
C MET A 101 -21.70 5.83 -3.22
N TYR A 102 -22.86 5.35 -2.77
CA TYR A 102 -23.66 6.01 -1.75
C TYR A 102 -23.68 5.15 -0.48
N SER A 103 -23.29 5.75 0.63
CA SER A 103 -23.33 5.13 1.96
C SER A 103 -24.49 5.69 2.79
N LYS A 104 -25.03 4.90 3.71
CA LYS A 104 -25.95 5.41 4.73
C LYS A 104 -25.16 6.22 5.75
N VAL A 105 -25.55 7.48 5.94
CA VAL A 105 -24.91 8.42 6.88
C VAL A 105 -25.81 8.58 8.10
N GLY A 106 -25.25 8.40 9.29
CA GLY A 106 -25.96 8.60 10.55
C GLY A 106 -26.17 10.09 10.89
N PRO A 107 -27.03 10.40 11.88
CA PRO A 107 -27.23 11.78 12.31
C PRO A 107 -25.92 12.43 12.76
N MET A 108 -25.61 13.62 12.22
CA MET A 108 -24.39 14.41 12.50
C MET A 108 -23.06 13.77 12.06
N GLU A 109 -23.09 12.69 11.28
CA GLU A 109 -21.89 12.18 10.58
C GLU A 109 -21.62 13.00 9.31
N LEU A 110 -20.35 13.11 8.92
CA LEU A 110 -20.00 13.68 7.63
C LEU A 110 -20.44 12.76 6.48
N ASN A 111 -21.06 13.35 5.46
CA ASN A 111 -21.34 12.66 4.20
C ASN A 111 -20.10 12.75 3.29
N ILE A 112 -19.20 11.78 3.41
CA ILE A 112 -17.98 11.71 2.61
C ILE A 112 -18.31 11.07 1.25
N PRO A 113 -18.14 11.78 0.12
CA PRO A 113 -18.42 11.23 -1.19
C PRO A 113 -17.41 10.14 -1.57
N ALA A 114 -17.87 9.11 -2.27
CA ALA A 114 -17.05 8.01 -2.73
C ALA A 114 -17.41 7.58 -4.14
N ILE A 115 -16.40 7.06 -4.86
CA ILE A 115 -16.57 6.41 -6.16
C ILE A 115 -16.09 4.97 -6.07
N LYS A 116 -16.55 4.12 -6.98
CA LYS A 116 -16.17 2.71 -7.03
C LYS A 116 -14.78 2.54 -7.63
N GLY A 117 -13.92 1.84 -6.91
CA GLY A 117 -12.57 1.47 -7.31
C GLY A 117 -12.39 -0.04 -7.52
N ILE A 118 -11.16 -0.51 -7.35
CA ILE A 118 -10.75 -1.90 -7.58
C ILE A 118 -11.51 -2.90 -6.70
N GLY A 119 -11.89 -4.05 -7.26
CA GLY A 119 -12.69 -5.04 -6.55
C GLY A 119 -14.04 -4.49 -6.04
N GLY A 120 -14.51 -3.35 -6.56
CA GLY A 120 -15.70 -2.66 -6.07
C GLY A 120 -15.45 -1.74 -4.86
N MET A 121 -14.25 -1.71 -4.28
CA MET A 121 -13.95 -0.98 -3.06
C MET A 121 -14.18 0.53 -3.22
N PRO A 122 -14.70 1.24 -2.21
CA PRO A 122 -14.86 2.69 -2.26
C PRO A 122 -13.51 3.41 -2.28
N ILE A 123 -13.41 4.42 -3.13
CA ILE A 123 -12.40 5.48 -3.07
C ILE A 123 -13.11 6.73 -2.54
N PHE A 124 -12.87 7.06 -1.28
CA PHE A 124 -13.43 8.25 -0.63
C PHE A 124 -12.64 9.50 -1.01
N LEU A 125 -13.33 10.61 -1.25
CA LEU A 125 -12.72 11.92 -1.51
C LEU A 125 -12.88 12.79 -0.27
N VAL A 126 -11.77 13.19 0.34
CA VAL A 126 -11.73 13.81 1.67
C VAL A 126 -11.13 15.21 1.59
N ASP A 127 -11.86 16.23 2.03
CA ASP A 127 -11.43 17.64 2.00
C ASP A 127 -11.33 18.32 3.37
N ARG A 128 -11.54 17.54 4.44
CA ARG A 128 -11.57 18.03 5.83
C ARG A 128 -11.10 16.96 6.80
N ASP A 129 -10.85 17.37 8.03
CA ASP A 129 -10.57 16.43 9.10
C ASP A 129 -11.84 15.66 9.48
N ILE A 130 -11.91 14.40 9.06
CA ILE A 130 -13.01 13.49 9.39
C ILE A 130 -12.81 12.84 10.75
N TYR A 131 -11.59 12.86 11.31
CA TYR A 131 -11.26 12.12 12.52
C TYR A 131 -11.80 12.82 13.76
N GLU A 132 -11.52 14.12 13.92
CA GLU A 132 -12.05 14.90 15.05
C GLU A 132 -13.59 15.05 14.97
N ASN A 133 -14.14 15.03 13.75
CA ASN A 133 -15.56 15.22 13.51
C ASN A 133 -16.38 13.94 13.73
N ASP A 134 -15.90 12.76 13.33
CA ASP A 134 -16.70 11.53 13.36
C ASP A 134 -16.25 10.53 14.45
N PHE A 135 -15.12 10.76 15.10
CA PHE A 135 -14.60 9.88 16.16
C PHE A 135 -14.57 10.56 17.54
N VAL A 136 -14.58 9.72 18.58
CA VAL A 136 -14.32 10.09 19.98
C VAL A 136 -13.00 9.43 20.38
N PHE A 137 -11.99 10.25 20.64
CA PHE A 137 -10.69 9.78 21.11
C PHE A 137 -10.80 9.19 22.52
N PHE A 138 -10.05 8.12 22.79
CA PHE A 138 -9.96 7.56 24.14
C PHE A 138 -9.21 8.53 25.07
N ASP A 139 -9.60 8.57 26.34
CA ASP A 139 -9.10 9.55 27.31
C ASP A 139 -7.57 9.51 27.49
N ASP A 140 -6.97 8.33 27.35
CA ASP A 140 -5.54 8.07 27.49
C ASP A 140 -4.79 7.97 26.16
N ALA A 141 -5.49 8.11 25.02
CA ALA A 141 -4.87 8.01 23.71
C ALA A 141 -4.01 9.24 23.38
N GLN A 142 -2.76 9.00 23.02
CA GLN A 142 -1.95 10.01 22.34
C GLN A 142 -2.56 10.28 20.95
N ARG A 143 -2.92 11.54 20.66
CA ARG A 143 -3.55 11.91 19.38
C ARG A 143 -2.67 11.67 18.14
N HIS A 144 -1.35 11.75 18.32
CA HIS A 144 -0.35 11.56 17.26
C HIS A 144 0.77 10.65 17.78
N PRO A 145 0.52 9.33 17.90
CA PRO A 145 1.53 8.39 18.38
C PRO A 145 2.64 8.24 17.34
N VAL A 146 3.90 8.26 17.80
CA VAL A 146 5.07 8.11 16.92
C VAL A 146 5.24 6.65 16.46
N GLY A 147 4.86 5.69 17.30
CA GLY A 147 4.96 4.26 17.01
C GLY A 147 6.40 3.83 16.69
N ALA A 148 6.55 3.04 15.62
CA ALA A 148 7.83 2.60 15.09
C ALA A 148 8.57 3.67 14.26
N GLY A 149 7.96 4.85 14.02
CA GLY A 149 8.56 5.92 13.22
C GLY A 149 8.06 5.96 11.77
N LEU A 150 6.95 5.28 11.46
CA LEU A 150 6.27 5.41 10.17
C LEU A 150 5.51 6.74 10.11
N ASN A 151 5.60 7.42 8.97
CA ASN A 151 5.08 8.77 8.84
C ASN A 151 3.83 8.86 7.93
N GLU A 152 3.90 8.32 6.72
CA GLU A 152 2.83 8.43 5.70
C GLU A 152 2.70 7.13 4.89
N ILE A 153 1.59 6.99 4.17
CA ILE A 153 1.43 5.94 3.15
C ILE A 153 2.22 6.39 1.92
N ASP A 154 3.23 5.62 1.53
CA ASP A 154 4.06 5.90 0.36
C ASP A 154 3.34 5.51 -0.94
N HIS A 155 2.84 4.28 -0.97
CA HIS A 155 2.12 3.69 -2.07
C HIS A 155 1.33 2.46 -1.61
N LEU A 156 0.46 1.97 -2.48
CA LEU A 156 -0.19 0.68 -2.34
C LEU A 156 -0.31 0.03 -3.72
N THR A 157 -0.33 -1.29 -3.78
CA THR A 157 -0.40 -2.03 -5.06
C THR A 157 -1.78 -2.55 -5.36
N HIS A 158 -2.03 -2.84 -6.62
CA HIS A 158 -3.20 -3.58 -7.07
C HIS A 158 -2.79 -4.81 -7.85
N ASN A 159 -3.20 -5.98 -7.37
CA ASN A 159 -3.13 -7.21 -8.15
C ASN A 159 -4.43 -7.36 -8.93
N VAL A 160 -4.31 -7.50 -10.25
CA VAL A 160 -5.44 -7.50 -11.17
C VAL A 160 -5.44 -8.77 -12.03
N TYR A 161 -6.60 -9.16 -12.51
CA TYR A 161 -6.67 -10.30 -13.44
C TYR A 161 -5.91 -9.97 -14.72
N LYS A 162 -5.35 -11.01 -15.34
CA LYS A 162 -4.64 -10.88 -16.62
C LYS A 162 -5.49 -10.16 -17.68
N GLY A 163 -4.91 -9.14 -18.29
CA GLY A 163 -5.56 -8.28 -19.28
C GLY A 163 -6.34 -7.11 -18.67
N ARG A 164 -6.40 -7.00 -17.34
CA ARG A 164 -7.07 -5.89 -16.64
C ARG A 164 -6.12 -4.80 -16.14
N MET A 165 -4.80 -4.98 -16.29
CA MET A 165 -3.83 -3.91 -16.00
C MET A 165 -4.14 -2.65 -16.82
N GLU A 166 -4.42 -2.79 -18.11
CA GLU A 166 -4.78 -1.66 -18.98
C GLU A 166 -6.14 -1.06 -18.61
N TYR A 167 -7.11 -1.87 -18.18
CA TYR A 167 -8.40 -1.39 -17.71
C TYR A 167 -8.24 -0.46 -16.49
N TRP A 168 -7.44 -0.89 -15.51
CA TRP A 168 -7.20 -0.11 -14.29
C TRP A 168 -6.28 1.08 -14.52
N ALA A 169 -5.30 0.98 -15.43
CA ALA A 169 -4.49 2.12 -15.85
C ALA A 169 -5.39 3.23 -16.44
N ASN A 170 -6.24 2.87 -17.42
CA ASN A 170 -7.19 3.81 -18.02
C ASN A 170 -8.17 4.41 -16.99
N PHE A 171 -8.59 3.65 -15.97
CA PHE A 171 -9.42 4.17 -14.88
C PHE A 171 -8.71 5.32 -14.14
N TYR A 172 -7.48 5.10 -13.69
CA TYR A 172 -6.71 6.10 -12.94
C TYR A 172 -6.28 7.29 -13.81
N GLU A 173 -5.88 7.05 -15.06
CA GLU A 173 -5.55 8.07 -16.04
C GLU A 173 -6.77 8.96 -16.35
N LYS A 174 -7.91 8.35 -16.68
CA LYS A 174 -9.08 9.11 -17.11
C LYS A 174 -9.72 9.92 -15.99
N ILE A 175 -9.84 9.34 -14.79
CA ILE A 175 -10.58 9.97 -13.68
C ILE A 175 -9.69 10.94 -12.90
N PHE A 176 -8.44 10.56 -12.65
CA PHE A 176 -7.56 11.30 -11.74
C PHE A 176 -6.33 11.93 -12.43
N ASN A 177 -6.14 11.68 -13.74
CA ASN A 177 -4.99 12.10 -14.51
C ASN A 177 -3.64 11.52 -14.00
N PHE A 178 -3.67 10.30 -13.48
CA PHE A 178 -2.44 9.58 -13.14
C PHE A 178 -1.59 9.39 -14.40
N GLN A 179 -0.28 9.28 -14.21
CA GLN A 179 0.67 9.03 -15.29
C GLN A 179 1.40 7.71 -15.05
N GLU A 180 1.57 6.93 -16.11
CA GLU A 180 2.51 5.80 -16.11
C GLU A 180 3.93 6.34 -16.08
N ILE A 181 4.61 6.18 -14.94
CA ILE A 181 5.99 6.67 -14.78
C ILE A 181 7.03 5.60 -15.10
N ARG A 182 6.63 4.32 -15.02
CA ARG A 182 7.51 3.18 -15.28
C ARG A 182 6.73 1.91 -15.58
N TYR A 183 7.26 1.13 -16.50
CA TYR A 183 6.80 -0.22 -16.82
C TYR A 183 7.87 -1.24 -16.42
N PHE A 184 7.44 -2.37 -15.88
CA PHE A 184 8.31 -3.49 -15.50
C PHE A 184 7.84 -4.80 -16.14
N ASP A 185 8.78 -5.59 -16.66
CA ASP A 185 8.59 -6.99 -17.07
C ASP A 185 9.55 -7.85 -16.24
N ILE A 186 9.05 -8.41 -15.15
CA ILE A 186 9.83 -9.13 -14.14
C ILE A 186 9.73 -10.63 -14.39
N LYS A 187 10.89 -11.27 -14.48
CA LYS A 187 11.02 -12.72 -14.69
C LYS A 187 11.83 -13.31 -13.55
N GLY A 188 11.19 -14.18 -12.77
CA GLY A 188 11.88 -15.07 -11.85
C GLY A 188 12.40 -16.31 -12.55
N GLU A 189 12.72 -17.32 -11.76
CA GLU A 189 13.24 -18.59 -12.27
C GLU A 189 12.14 -19.39 -12.96
N TYR A 190 10.95 -19.43 -12.35
CA TYR A 190 9.83 -20.26 -12.80
C TYR A 190 8.65 -19.43 -13.32
N THR A 191 8.42 -18.26 -12.72
CA THR A 191 7.25 -17.40 -12.97
C THR A 191 7.68 -15.99 -13.41
N GLY A 192 6.71 -15.12 -13.66
CA GLY A 192 6.97 -13.72 -13.98
C GLY A 192 5.70 -12.88 -13.89
N LEU A 193 5.86 -11.57 -13.81
CA LEU A 193 4.76 -10.61 -13.78
C LEU A 193 5.09 -9.36 -14.60
N THR A 194 4.06 -8.63 -15.00
CA THR A 194 4.17 -7.29 -15.56
C THR A 194 3.59 -6.28 -14.57
N SER A 195 4.20 -5.10 -14.51
CA SER A 195 3.76 -4.04 -13.61
C SER A 195 3.79 -2.66 -14.27
N LYS A 196 2.73 -1.87 -14.07
CA LYS A 196 2.67 -0.45 -14.43
C LYS A 196 2.64 0.40 -13.17
N ALA A 197 3.68 1.19 -12.95
CA ALA A 197 3.73 2.13 -11.83
C ALA A 197 3.02 3.43 -12.23
N LEU A 198 1.86 3.67 -11.62
CA LEU A 198 1.08 4.90 -11.84
C LEU A 198 1.35 5.90 -10.71
N THR A 199 1.49 7.17 -11.07
CA THR A 199 1.64 8.28 -10.10
C THR A 199 0.60 9.35 -10.35
N ALA A 200 -0.10 9.76 -9.30
CA ALA A 200 -1.04 10.86 -9.34
C ALA A 200 -0.35 12.20 -9.65
N PRO A 201 -1.08 13.18 -10.20
CA PRO A 201 -0.53 14.49 -10.51
C PRO A 201 -0.06 15.29 -9.27
N ASP A 202 -0.41 14.85 -8.06
CA ASP A 202 0.09 15.42 -6.80
C ASP A 202 1.50 14.93 -6.42
N GLY A 203 2.02 13.91 -7.10
CA GLY A 203 3.32 13.30 -6.80
C GLY A 203 3.37 12.52 -5.47
N MET A 204 2.23 12.33 -4.82
CA MET A 204 2.11 11.66 -3.51
C MET A 204 1.47 10.28 -3.66
N ILE A 205 0.34 10.18 -4.35
CA ILE A 205 -0.36 8.90 -4.52
C ILE A 205 0.32 8.10 -5.64
N ARG A 206 0.83 6.91 -5.30
CA ARG A 206 1.42 5.97 -6.27
C ARG A 206 0.72 4.62 -6.15
N ILE A 207 0.41 4.03 -7.30
CA ILE A 207 -0.33 2.76 -7.38
C ILE A 207 0.28 1.89 -8.47
N PRO A 208 1.20 0.97 -8.14
CA PRO A 208 1.63 -0.07 -9.07
C PRO A 208 0.51 -1.08 -9.33
N LEU A 209 0.22 -1.33 -10.60
CA LEU A 209 -0.73 -2.34 -11.05
C LEU A 209 0.05 -3.57 -11.51
N ASN A 210 -0.26 -4.74 -10.98
CA ASN A 210 0.44 -5.99 -11.27
C ASN A 210 -0.51 -7.03 -11.87
N GLU A 211 -0.09 -7.68 -12.96
CA GLU A 211 -0.73 -8.87 -13.50
C GLU A 211 0.28 -9.99 -13.79
N ASP A 212 -0.16 -11.23 -13.75
CA ASP A 212 0.69 -12.37 -14.06
C ASP A 212 1.12 -12.38 -15.54
N SER A 213 2.37 -12.79 -15.78
CA SER A 213 2.87 -13.02 -17.14
C SER A 213 2.23 -14.24 -17.80
N ASP A 214 2.52 -14.44 -19.09
CA ASP A 214 2.02 -15.58 -19.87
C ASP A 214 2.40 -16.95 -19.33
N LYS A 215 3.43 -17.06 -18.47
CA LYS A 215 3.85 -18.33 -17.86
C LYS A 215 2.79 -18.90 -16.89
N GLY A 216 1.89 -18.06 -16.36
CA GLY A 216 0.79 -18.47 -15.48
C GLY A 216 1.25 -19.01 -14.10
N ASN A 217 0.29 -19.20 -13.19
CA ASN A 217 0.49 -19.73 -11.84
C ASN A 217 1.57 -18.99 -11.02
N GLY A 218 1.71 -17.69 -11.24
CA GLY A 218 2.63 -16.85 -10.48
C GLY A 218 2.03 -16.41 -9.14
N GLN A 219 2.78 -15.57 -8.43
CA GLN A 219 2.33 -14.94 -7.19
C GLN A 219 1.06 -14.08 -7.35
N ILE A 220 0.79 -13.54 -8.54
CA ILE A 220 -0.43 -12.74 -8.74
C ILE A 220 -1.65 -13.66 -8.84
N ALA A 221 -1.55 -14.80 -9.55
CA ALA A 221 -2.63 -15.79 -9.55
C ALA A 221 -2.92 -16.37 -8.16
N GLU A 222 -1.88 -16.64 -7.36
CA GLU A 222 -2.07 -17.08 -5.97
C GLU A 222 -2.82 -16.01 -5.16
N PHE A 223 -2.40 -14.75 -5.23
CA PHE A 223 -3.11 -13.65 -4.57
C PHE A 223 -4.57 -13.59 -4.99
N LEU A 224 -4.87 -13.61 -6.29
CA LEU A 224 -6.24 -13.49 -6.80
C LEU A 224 -7.13 -14.64 -6.34
N SER A 225 -6.55 -15.84 -6.21
CA SER A 225 -7.23 -17.03 -5.66
C SER A 225 -7.49 -16.89 -4.17
N ASP A 226 -6.47 -16.56 -3.38
CA ASP A 226 -6.54 -16.50 -1.92
C ASP A 226 -7.36 -15.30 -1.43
N PHE A 227 -7.28 -14.16 -2.13
CA PHE A 227 -8.06 -12.96 -1.86
C PHE A 227 -9.49 -13.05 -2.42
N ASN A 228 -9.76 -14.05 -3.28
CA ASN A 228 -11.02 -14.19 -3.99
C ASN A 228 -11.37 -12.96 -4.85
N GLY A 229 -10.41 -12.38 -5.56
CA GLY A 229 -10.63 -11.20 -6.40
C GLY A 229 -9.42 -10.31 -6.61
N GLU A 230 -9.64 -9.20 -7.30
CA GLU A 230 -8.66 -8.11 -7.43
C GLU A 230 -8.67 -7.25 -6.16
N GLY A 231 -7.50 -6.76 -5.75
CA GLY A 231 -7.41 -5.98 -4.53
C GLY A 231 -6.01 -5.46 -4.23
N ILE A 232 -5.87 -4.92 -3.03
CA ILE A 232 -4.61 -4.38 -2.54
C ILE A 232 -3.73 -5.52 -2.02
N GLN A 233 -2.58 -5.76 -2.66
CA GLN A 233 -1.64 -6.80 -2.21
C GLN A 233 -0.73 -6.30 -1.09
N HIS A 234 -0.21 -5.09 -1.24
CA HIS A 234 0.65 -4.51 -0.22
C HIS A 234 0.47 -3.02 -0.07
N ILE A 235 0.82 -2.54 1.12
CA ILE A 235 0.76 -1.14 1.51
C ILE A 235 2.13 -0.76 2.05
N ALA A 236 2.72 0.29 1.49
CA ALA A 236 4.02 0.79 1.87
C ALA A 236 3.90 2.01 2.78
N PHE A 237 4.68 2.02 3.86
CA PHE A 237 4.76 3.12 4.81
C PHE A 237 6.15 3.75 4.80
N ILE A 238 6.21 5.07 4.59
CA ILE A 238 7.49 5.80 4.53
C ILE A 238 8.01 6.12 5.93
N CYS A 239 9.33 6.06 6.09
CA CYS A 239 10.06 6.47 7.29
C CYS A 239 11.37 7.19 6.94
N ASP A 240 11.90 7.96 7.89
CA ASP A 240 13.14 8.72 7.70
C ASP A 240 14.40 7.92 8.08
N ASP A 241 14.26 6.82 8.82
CA ASP A 241 15.34 5.92 9.23
C ASP A 241 14.83 4.48 9.27
N LEU A 242 15.08 3.75 8.17
CA LEU A 242 14.60 2.38 8.03
C LEU A 242 15.32 1.40 8.96
N ILE A 243 16.58 1.65 9.33
CA ILE A 243 17.33 0.76 10.23
C ILE A 243 16.73 0.83 11.63
N SER A 244 16.51 2.04 12.15
CA SER A 244 15.86 2.23 13.46
C SER A 244 14.40 1.72 13.44
N THR A 245 13.67 1.97 12.36
CA THR A 245 12.30 1.49 12.18
C THR A 245 12.24 -0.03 12.19
N TRP A 246 13.15 -0.69 11.47
CA TRP A 246 13.27 -2.15 11.44
C TRP A 246 13.51 -2.71 12.84
N ASP A 247 14.43 -2.13 13.62
CA ASP A 247 14.76 -2.60 14.97
C ASP A 247 13.53 -2.53 15.91
N LYS A 248 12.75 -1.45 15.81
CA LYS A 248 11.50 -1.29 16.58
C LYS A 248 10.43 -2.28 16.16
N LEU A 249 10.16 -2.41 14.86
CA LEU A 249 9.18 -3.36 14.33
C LEU A 249 9.55 -4.80 14.70
N LYS A 250 10.85 -5.14 14.64
CA LYS A 250 11.34 -6.45 15.07
C LYS A 250 11.10 -6.68 16.57
N GLY A 251 11.34 -5.66 17.40
CA GLY A 251 11.05 -5.69 18.84
C GLY A 251 9.57 -5.84 19.17
N LEU A 252 8.68 -5.36 18.31
CA LEU A 252 7.22 -5.56 18.40
C LEU A 252 6.75 -6.94 17.89
N GLY A 253 7.67 -7.78 17.40
CA GLY A 253 7.37 -9.14 16.97
C GLY A 253 7.11 -9.30 15.46
N LEU A 254 7.36 -8.27 14.65
CA LEU A 254 7.14 -8.35 13.21
C LEU A 254 8.04 -9.42 12.56
N LYS A 255 7.42 -10.20 11.67
CA LYS A 255 8.11 -11.15 10.80
C LYS A 255 8.32 -10.51 9.44
N PHE A 256 9.58 -10.42 9.05
CA PHE A 256 9.99 -9.97 7.71
C PHE A 256 10.17 -11.16 6.79
N MET A 257 10.06 -10.92 5.49
CA MET A 257 10.38 -11.91 4.47
C MET A 257 11.82 -12.43 4.60
N THR A 258 12.08 -13.58 4.01
CA THR A 258 13.43 -14.16 3.99
C THR A 258 14.38 -13.21 3.23
N PRO A 259 15.55 -12.86 3.80
CA PRO A 259 16.48 -11.95 3.16
C PRO A 259 17.00 -12.51 1.83
N PRO A 260 17.45 -11.64 0.90
CA PRO A 260 18.14 -12.10 -0.31
C PRO A 260 19.46 -12.79 0.05
N PRO A 261 20.02 -13.61 -0.86
CA PRO A 261 21.30 -14.29 -0.63
C PRO A 261 22.46 -13.30 -0.44
N ASN A 262 23.55 -13.73 0.20
CA ASN A 262 24.74 -12.90 0.42
C ASN A 262 25.28 -12.23 -0.85
N THR A 263 25.18 -12.93 -1.98
CA THR A 263 25.60 -12.46 -3.29
C THR A 263 24.89 -11.17 -3.72
N TYR A 264 23.64 -10.94 -3.28
CA TYR A 264 22.93 -9.69 -3.54
C TYR A 264 23.71 -8.47 -2.99
N TYR A 265 24.19 -8.58 -1.74
CA TYR A 265 24.92 -7.50 -1.07
C TYR A 265 26.34 -7.34 -1.61
N GLU A 266 26.98 -8.44 -1.99
CA GLU A 266 28.31 -8.43 -2.63
C GLU A 266 28.30 -7.70 -3.98
N MET A 267 27.15 -7.69 -4.68
CA MET A 267 26.98 -6.99 -5.96
C MET A 267 26.61 -5.50 -5.83
N LEU A 268 26.26 -5.01 -4.63
CA LEU A 268 25.83 -3.62 -4.44
C LEU A 268 26.90 -2.58 -4.86
N PRO A 269 28.20 -2.73 -4.53
CA PRO A 269 29.20 -1.76 -4.95
C PRO A 269 29.38 -1.64 -6.47
N GLU A 270 29.10 -2.72 -7.21
CA GLU A 270 29.15 -2.71 -8.67
C GLU A 270 27.89 -2.06 -9.27
N ARG A 271 26.70 -2.41 -8.74
CA ARG A 271 25.41 -1.87 -9.20
C ARG A 271 25.24 -0.39 -8.86
N LEU A 272 25.66 0.00 -7.66
CA LEU A 272 25.53 1.34 -7.08
C LEU A 272 26.89 1.80 -6.53
N PRO A 273 27.84 2.18 -7.40
CA PRO A 273 29.15 2.66 -6.96
C PRO A 273 29.01 3.80 -5.96
N GLU A 274 29.79 3.73 -4.88
CA GLU A 274 29.84 4.76 -3.82
C GLU A 274 28.48 5.10 -3.18
N HIS A 275 27.52 4.17 -3.14
CA HIS A 275 26.19 4.42 -2.56
C HIS A 275 26.24 5.00 -1.14
N GLY A 276 27.20 4.59 -0.30
CA GLY A 276 27.46 5.20 1.00
C GLY A 276 26.55 4.72 2.14
N GLU A 277 25.69 3.74 1.88
CA GLU A 277 24.89 3.06 2.91
C GLU A 277 25.70 1.98 3.63
N PRO A 278 25.41 1.68 4.91
CA PRO A 278 26.12 0.67 5.68
C PRO A 278 25.71 -0.75 5.27
N THR A 279 26.33 -1.31 4.22
CA THR A 279 25.97 -2.60 3.62
C THR A 279 25.85 -3.76 4.62
N ASP A 280 26.74 -3.82 5.62
CA ASP A 280 26.69 -4.88 6.64
C ASP A 280 25.43 -4.78 7.53
N GLU A 281 25.00 -3.56 7.88
CA GLU A 281 23.77 -3.32 8.65
C GLU A 281 22.52 -3.66 7.83
N LEU A 282 22.52 -3.32 6.53
CA LEU A 282 21.45 -3.68 5.61
C LEU A 282 21.34 -5.20 5.47
N LYS A 283 22.48 -5.88 5.29
CA LYS A 283 22.59 -7.33 5.16
C LYS A 283 22.05 -8.08 6.37
N GLN A 284 22.39 -7.64 7.58
CA GLN A 284 21.91 -8.26 8.82
C GLN A 284 20.38 -8.18 8.96
N ARG A 285 19.77 -7.15 8.38
CA ARG A 285 18.31 -6.88 8.46
C ARG A 285 17.52 -7.35 7.25
N GLY A 286 18.20 -7.80 6.19
CA GLY A 286 17.56 -8.17 4.95
C GLY A 286 17.10 -6.99 4.10
N ILE A 287 17.55 -5.76 4.38
CA ILE A 287 17.08 -4.54 3.73
C ILE A 287 17.62 -4.48 2.30
N LEU A 288 16.72 -4.22 1.36
CA LEU A 288 17.06 -4.07 -0.05
C LEU A 288 17.49 -2.63 -0.34
N LEU A 289 18.48 -2.46 -1.22
CA LEU A 289 18.97 -1.16 -1.68
C LEU A 289 18.95 -1.12 -3.21
N ASP A 290 18.34 -0.07 -3.75
CA ASP A 290 18.34 0.24 -5.17
C ASP A 290 18.45 1.75 -5.41
N GLY A 291 18.46 2.14 -6.68
CA GLY A 291 18.37 3.53 -7.11
C GLY A 291 19.39 3.85 -8.20
N ASN A 292 19.94 5.06 -8.16
CA ASN A 292 20.94 5.54 -9.09
C ASN A 292 22.01 6.37 -8.38
N THR A 293 23.28 6.00 -8.54
CA THR A 293 24.43 6.79 -8.08
C THR A 293 25.20 7.46 -9.22
N LYS A 294 24.75 7.28 -10.47
CA LYS A 294 25.32 7.92 -11.64
C LYS A 294 24.90 9.39 -11.66
N ASP A 295 25.70 10.22 -12.34
CA ASP A 295 25.46 11.66 -12.51
C ASP A 295 25.69 12.55 -11.27
N GLY A 296 26.39 12.04 -10.26
CA GLY A 296 26.89 12.83 -9.11
C GLY A 296 25.82 13.20 -8.07
N GLN A 297 24.55 12.88 -8.31
CA GLN A 297 23.49 12.91 -7.31
C GLN A 297 23.04 11.49 -7.00
N LYS A 298 23.15 11.10 -5.74
CA LYS A 298 22.72 9.77 -5.28
C LYS A 298 21.23 9.81 -5.02
N LYS A 299 20.49 8.98 -5.74
CA LYS A 299 19.08 8.69 -5.50
C LYS A 299 19.01 7.25 -5.04
N LEU A 300 18.62 7.02 -3.81
CA LEU A 300 18.63 5.69 -3.21
C LEU A 300 17.25 5.35 -2.65
N LEU A 301 16.92 4.07 -2.71
CA LEU A 301 15.66 3.52 -2.27
C LEU A 301 15.93 2.30 -1.39
N LEU A 302 15.55 2.39 -0.11
CA LEU A 302 15.67 1.30 0.84
C LEU A 302 14.29 0.70 1.11
N GLN A 303 14.16 -0.62 1.01
CA GLN A 303 12.87 -1.32 1.15
C GLN A 303 13.03 -2.60 1.96
N ILE A 304 12.02 -2.93 2.76
CA ILE A 304 11.88 -4.22 3.45
C ILE A 304 10.40 -4.58 3.56
N PHE A 305 10.10 -5.88 3.54
CA PHE A 305 8.73 -6.39 3.45
C PHE A 305 8.42 -7.34 4.61
N SER A 306 7.22 -7.25 5.17
CA SER A 306 6.71 -8.24 6.11
C SER A 306 6.41 -9.57 5.40
N GLU A 307 6.32 -10.66 6.14
CA GLU A 307 5.55 -11.83 5.67
C GLU A 307 4.07 -11.43 5.46
N ASN A 308 3.26 -12.31 4.87
CA ASN A 308 1.82 -12.10 4.78
C ASN A 308 1.23 -11.97 6.19
N MET A 309 0.53 -10.86 6.45
CA MET A 309 -0.02 -10.52 7.77
C MET A 309 -1.55 -10.61 7.79
N ILE A 310 -2.22 -10.43 6.64
CA ILE A 310 -3.68 -10.41 6.53
C ILE A 310 -4.08 -11.18 5.27
N GLY A 311 -4.39 -12.47 5.41
CA GLY A 311 -4.59 -13.34 4.24
C GLY A 311 -3.35 -13.30 3.32
N PRO A 312 -3.47 -12.95 2.03
CA PRO A 312 -2.32 -12.77 1.13
C PRO A 312 -1.71 -11.35 1.15
N VAL A 313 -2.18 -10.44 2.03
CA VAL A 313 -1.71 -9.05 2.12
C VAL A 313 -0.51 -8.94 3.06
N PHE A 314 0.50 -8.17 2.63
CA PHE A 314 1.69 -7.85 3.41
C PHE A 314 1.96 -6.34 3.44
N PHE A 315 2.92 -5.90 4.26
CA PHE A 315 3.29 -4.50 4.41
C PHE A 315 4.73 -4.27 3.96
N GLU A 316 4.97 -3.09 3.41
CA GLU A 316 6.29 -2.59 3.03
C GLU A 316 6.69 -1.42 3.95
N PHE A 317 7.97 -1.36 4.30
CA PHE A 317 8.55 -0.23 5.00
C PHE A 317 9.67 0.34 4.13
N ILE A 318 9.56 1.62 3.80
CA ILE A 318 10.35 2.25 2.76
C ILE A 318 11.02 3.52 3.28
N GLN A 319 12.25 3.76 2.84
CA GLN A 319 12.94 5.03 3.01
C GLN A 319 13.44 5.50 1.65
N ARG A 320 12.97 6.68 1.24
CA ARG A 320 13.41 7.36 0.02
C ARG A 320 14.53 8.33 0.36
N LYS A 321 15.64 8.24 -0.37
CA LYS A 321 16.74 9.21 -0.34
C LYS A 321 16.87 9.81 -1.74
N ASP A 322 16.07 10.83 -2.02
CA ASP A 322 15.99 11.54 -3.31
C ASP A 322 15.55 10.69 -4.53
N ASP A 323 15.05 9.47 -4.31
CA ASP A 323 14.44 8.61 -5.33
C ASP A 323 12.90 8.57 -5.18
N ASP A 324 12.20 9.26 -6.09
CA ASP A 324 10.73 9.31 -6.13
C ASP A 324 10.09 8.16 -6.93
N GLY A 325 10.90 7.27 -7.51
CA GLY A 325 10.47 6.20 -8.40
C GLY A 325 10.31 4.85 -7.71
N PHE A 326 10.48 3.79 -8.49
CA PHE A 326 10.49 2.41 -8.02
C PHE A 326 11.77 1.72 -8.51
N GLY A 327 12.45 1.00 -7.61
CA GLY A 327 13.68 0.28 -7.92
C GLY A 327 13.41 -1.08 -8.59
N GLU A 328 13.89 -1.27 -9.82
CA GLU A 328 13.73 -2.51 -10.58
C GLU A 328 14.45 -3.70 -9.92
N GLY A 329 15.64 -3.46 -9.36
CA GLY A 329 16.41 -4.46 -8.65
C GLY A 329 15.79 -4.84 -7.32
N ASN A 330 15.18 -3.89 -6.60
CA ASN A 330 14.40 -4.19 -5.39
C ASN A 330 13.13 -4.98 -5.73
N PHE A 331 12.43 -4.61 -6.80
CA PHE A 331 11.26 -5.35 -7.28
C PHE A 331 11.62 -6.80 -7.62
N LYS A 332 12.72 -7.00 -8.37
CA LYS A 332 13.19 -8.35 -8.71
C LYS A 332 13.56 -9.16 -7.46
N ALA A 333 14.26 -8.56 -6.50
CA ALA A 333 14.64 -9.25 -5.27
C ALA A 333 13.42 -9.62 -4.39
N LEU A 334 12.41 -8.75 -4.33
CA LEU A 334 11.11 -9.06 -3.71
C LEU A 334 10.43 -10.22 -4.44
N PHE A 335 10.35 -10.16 -5.77
CA PHE A 335 9.73 -11.20 -6.59
C PHE A 335 10.34 -12.58 -6.33
N GLU A 336 11.67 -12.67 -6.39
CA GLU A 336 12.40 -13.91 -6.13
C GLU A 336 12.22 -14.40 -4.69
N SER A 337 12.06 -13.49 -3.73
CA SER A 337 11.78 -13.85 -2.33
C SER A 337 10.42 -14.52 -2.17
N ILE A 338 9.38 -13.96 -2.81
CA ILE A 338 8.03 -14.53 -2.81
C ILE A 338 8.02 -15.87 -3.56
N GLU A 339 8.68 -15.96 -4.72
CA GLU A 339 8.78 -17.21 -5.50
C GLU A 339 9.43 -18.33 -4.67
N ARG A 340 10.51 -18.04 -3.93
CA ARG A 340 11.13 -19.02 -3.01
C ARG A 340 10.16 -19.46 -1.91
N ASP A 341 9.33 -18.55 -1.39
CA ASP A 341 8.31 -18.90 -0.40
C ASP A 341 7.21 -19.80 -0.98
N GLN A 342 6.75 -19.54 -2.20
CA GLN A 342 5.78 -20.39 -2.89
C GLN A 342 6.30 -21.82 -3.07
N ILE A 343 7.57 -21.97 -3.45
CA ILE A 343 8.25 -23.28 -3.54
C ILE A 343 8.32 -23.94 -2.16
N ARG A 344 8.73 -23.18 -1.13
CA ARG A 344 8.83 -23.68 0.27
C ARG A 344 7.48 -24.19 0.78
N ARG A 345 6.38 -23.51 0.45
CA ARG A 345 5.01 -23.90 0.83
C ARG A 345 4.41 -25.00 -0.06
N GLY A 346 5.09 -25.35 -1.16
CA GLY A 346 4.62 -26.34 -2.13
C GLY A 346 3.50 -25.86 -3.05
N VAL A 347 3.27 -24.53 -3.13
CA VAL A 347 2.28 -23.93 -4.04
C VAL A 347 2.82 -23.86 -5.47
N LEU A 348 4.13 -23.69 -5.62
CA LEU A 348 4.82 -23.69 -6.91
C LEU A 348 5.65 -24.96 -7.07
N GLU A 349 5.31 -25.80 -8.04
CA GLU A 349 6.09 -26.99 -8.40
C GLU A 349 7.30 -26.61 -9.27
N THR A 350 8.51 -26.92 -8.81
CA THR A 350 9.73 -26.85 -9.61
C THR A 350 9.88 -28.15 -10.40
N LYS A 351 9.46 -28.18 -11.67
CA LYS A 351 9.63 -29.36 -12.54
C LYS A 351 10.95 -29.35 -13.29
#